data_AF-A0A4Q3NBJ0-F1
#
_entry.id   AF-A0A4Q3NBJ0-F1
#
_cell.length_a   1.000
_cell.length_b   1.000
_cell.length_c   1.000
_cell.angle_alpha   90.00
_cell.angle_beta   90.00
_cell.angle_gamma   90.00
#
_symmetry.space_group_name_H-M   'P 1'
#
loop_
_entity.id
_entity.type
_entity.pdbx_description
1 polymer ?
#
loop_
_entity_poly.entity_id
_entity_poly.type
_entity_poly.pdbx_seq_one_letter_code
_entity_poly.pdbx_strand_id
1 'polypeptide(L)'
;MNYAAPWWLPGGNLQTIWPALYAQRVPGAPVQFRRERWDAPDGDFVDLDWLEPASTGSARTGESRAHPAGAQAVRPELGEGPPLLVLFHGLEGSSRSHYAEAFAGFARDHGLPYVVPHFRGCSGELNRGNGARR
;
A
#
# COMPACT_ATOMS: atom_id res chain seq x y z
N MET A 1 11.19 15.77 -19.83
CA MET A 1 10.01 14.89 -19.97
C MET A 1 8.87 15.73 -20.50
N ASN A 2 8.43 15.50 -21.74
CA ASN A 2 7.27 16.18 -22.30
C ASN A 2 6.04 15.30 -22.08
N TYR A 3 5.31 15.55 -21.01
CA TYR A 3 4.00 14.94 -20.81
C TYR A 3 2.98 15.69 -21.66
N ALA A 4 2.35 14.99 -22.60
CA ALA A 4 1.20 15.49 -23.34
C ALA A 4 -0.06 14.82 -22.79
N ALA A 5 -0.96 15.63 -22.21
CA ALA A 5 -2.23 15.13 -21.70
C ALA A 5 -3.07 14.55 -22.85
N PRO A 6 -3.85 13.47 -22.61
CA PRO A 6 -4.84 13.01 -23.57
C PRO A 6 -5.79 14.15 -23.92
N TRP A 7 -6.15 14.28 -25.21
CA TRP A 7 -6.99 15.36 -25.71
C TRP A 7 -8.38 15.44 -25.05
N TRP A 8 -8.86 14.34 -24.45
CA TRP A 8 -10.12 14.23 -23.73
C TRP A 8 -9.99 14.43 -22.20
N LEU A 9 -8.77 14.62 -21.69
CA LEU A 9 -8.45 15.00 -20.30
C LEU A 9 -7.59 16.28 -20.21
N PRO A 10 -8.03 17.41 -20.80
CA PRO A 10 -7.29 18.65 -20.71
C PRO A 10 -7.34 19.26 -19.30
N GLY A 11 -6.19 19.75 -18.83
CA GLY A 11 -6.07 20.47 -17.55
C GLY A 11 -6.01 19.58 -16.29
N GLY A 12 -5.46 20.13 -15.21
CA GLY A 12 -5.21 19.38 -13.96
C GLY A 12 -6.47 18.95 -13.22
N ASN A 13 -7.56 19.72 -13.32
CA ASN A 13 -8.81 19.41 -12.63
C ASN A 13 -9.50 18.18 -13.24
N LEU A 14 -9.58 18.09 -14.57
CA LEU A 14 -10.27 16.98 -15.24
C LEU A 14 -9.52 15.65 -15.03
N GLN A 15 -8.19 15.69 -15.05
CA GLN A 15 -7.31 14.56 -14.71
C GLN A 15 -7.48 14.07 -13.28
N THR A 16 -7.98 14.91 -12.39
CA THR A 16 -8.25 14.56 -10.98
C THR A 16 -9.69 14.05 -10.80
N ILE A 17 -10.66 14.72 -11.42
CA ILE A 17 -12.09 14.40 -11.27
C ILE A 17 -12.45 13.09 -11.97
N TRP A 18 -11.92 12.86 -13.17
CA TRP A 18 -12.30 11.71 -13.97
C TRP A 18 -11.96 10.36 -13.29
N PRO A 19 -10.73 10.13 -12.78
CA PRO A 19 -10.43 8.92 -12.02
C PRO A 19 -11.30 8.79 -10.77
N ALA A 20 -11.57 9.89 -10.05
CA ALA A 20 -12.39 9.84 -8.84
C ALA A 20 -13.82 9.37 -9.10
N LEU A 21 -14.41 9.75 -10.24
CA LEU A 21 -15.79 9.41 -10.60
C LEU A 21 -15.93 8.11 -11.39
N TYR A 22 -14.94 7.78 -12.23
CA TYR A 22 -15.07 6.75 -13.26
C TYR A 22 -14.04 5.62 -13.17
N ALA A 23 -13.03 5.70 -12.28
CA ALA A 23 -12.14 4.56 -12.06
C ALA A 23 -12.93 3.41 -11.44
N GLN A 24 -13.15 2.37 -12.23
CA GLN A 24 -13.83 1.18 -11.77
C GLN A 24 -12.91 0.37 -10.84
N ARG A 25 -13.50 -0.32 -9.87
CA ARG A 25 -12.80 -1.39 -9.16
C ARG A 25 -12.38 -2.45 -10.19
N VAL A 26 -11.13 -2.88 -10.12
CA VAL A 26 -10.63 -3.95 -10.99
C VAL A 26 -11.48 -5.20 -10.75
N PRO A 27 -12.11 -5.78 -11.80
CA PRO A 27 -12.90 -6.99 -11.65
C PRO A 27 -12.01 -8.15 -11.21
N GLY A 28 -12.42 -8.87 -10.17
CA GLY A 28 -11.64 -9.99 -9.63
C GLY A 28 -12.10 -10.42 -8.23
N ALA A 29 -11.52 -11.51 -7.73
CA ALA A 29 -11.71 -11.93 -6.35
C ALA A 29 -11.19 -10.84 -5.39
N PRO A 30 -11.79 -10.66 -4.19
CA PRO A 30 -11.33 -9.67 -3.23
C PRO A 30 -9.84 -9.83 -2.93
N VAL A 31 -9.10 -8.72 -3.03
CA VAL A 31 -7.70 -8.68 -2.64
C VAL A 31 -7.61 -8.90 -1.14
N GLN A 32 -6.85 -9.92 -0.74
CA GLN A 32 -6.58 -10.21 0.65
C GLN A 32 -5.30 -9.51 1.07
N PHE A 33 -5.38 -8.81 2.20
CA PHE A 33 -4.25 -8.15 2.82
C PHE A 33 -4.00 -8.75 4.20
N ARG A 34 -2.74 -8.90 4.58
CA ARG A 34 -2.32 -9.18 5.95
C ARG A 34 -1.83 -7.90 6.58
N ARG A 35 -2.48 -7.52 7.68
CA ARG A 35 -2.08 -6.36 8.48
C ARG A 35 -0.88 -6.68 9.34
N GLU A 36 0.09 -5.78 9.34
CA GLU A 36 1.25 -5.78 10.21
C GLU A 36 1.36 -4.41 10.87
N ARG A 37 1.57 -4.38 12.19
CA ARG A 37 1.69 -3.13 12.95
C ARG A 37 3.14 -2.89 13.32
N TRP A 38 3.63 -1.69 13.02
CA TRP A 38 4.95 -1.22 13.44
C TRP A 38 4.81 -0.15 14.52
N ASP A 39 5.54 -0.31 15.61
CA ASP A 39 5.69 0.77 16.60
C ASP A 39 6.59 1.87 16.05
N ALA A 40 6.14 3.12 16.22
CA ALA A 40 6.88 4.30 15.83
C ALA A 40 7.71 4.83 17.01
N PRO A 41 8.86 5.49 16.76
CA PRO A 41 9.74 6.00 17.81
C PRO A 41 9.09 7.01 18.79
N ASP A 42 7.97 7.61 18.41
CA ASP A 42 7.21 8.55 19.25
C ASP A 42 6.17 7.85 20.15
N GLY A 43 6.23 6.53 20.27
CA GLY A 43 5.37 5.73 21.15
C GLY A 43 4.00 5.39 20.54
N ASP A 44 3.76 5.77 19.29
CA ASP A 44 2.55 5.44 18.55
C ASP A 44 2.79 4.23 17.61
N PHE A 45 1.89 4.00 16.65
CA PHE A 45 2.03 2.94 15.66
C PHE A 45 1.65 3.37 14.24
N VAL A 46 2.12 2.59 13.26
CA VAL A 46 1.72 2.62 11.84
C VAL A 46 1.31 1.21 11.45
N ASP A 47 0.13 1.07 10.84
CA ASP A 47 -0.33 -0.20 10.27
C ASP A 47 0.08 -0.29 8.80
N LEU A 48 0.47 -1.48 8.35
CA LEU A 48 0.82 -1.80 6.99
C LEU A 48 -0.02 -2.98 6.51
N ASP A 49 -0.69 -2.81 5.39
CA ASP A 49 -1.45 -3.89 4.76
C ASP A 49 -0.62 -4.47 3.61
N TRP A 50 -0.10 -5.68 3.82
CA TRP A 50 0.68 -6.44 2.84
C TRP A 50 -0.24 -7.24 1.95
N LEU A 51 0.00 -7.20 0.64
CA LEU A 51 -0.68 -8.08 -0.30
C LEU A 51 -0.29 -9.53 -0.02
N GLU A 52 -1.27 -10.37 0.31
CA GLU A 52 -1.03 -11.79 0.42
C GLU A 52 -0.80 -12.38 -0.98
N PRO A 53 0.27 -13.18 -1.17
CA PRO A 53 0.41 -13.96 -2.38
C PRO A 53 -0.87 -14.79 -2.58
N ALA A 54 -1.32 -14.95 -3.82
CA ALA A 54 -2.32 -15.98 -4.08
C ALA A 54 -1.77 -17.29 -3.49
N SER A 55 -2.61 -18.05 -2.80
CA SER A 55 -2.23 -19.34 -2.22
C SER A 55 -1.87 -20.29 -3.36
N THR A 56 -0.64 -20.16 -3.87
CA THR A 56 -0.08 -21.07 -4.85
C THR A 56 0.28 -22.31 -4.08
N GLY A 57 -0.49 -23.39 -4.28
CA GLY A 57 -0.12 -24.69 -3.77
C GLY A 57 1.33 -25.02 -4.16
N SER A 58 2.07 -25.55 -3.20
CA SER A 58 3.43 -26.12 -3.29
C SER A 58 4.60 -25.22 -2.89
N ALA A 59 5.02 -25.44 -1.65
CA ALA A 59 6.41 -25.59 -1.18
C ALA A 59 7.46 -24.59 -1.68
N ARG A 60 7.65 -23.52 -0.90
CA ARG A 60 9.00 -23.06 -0.56
C ARG A 60 9.12 -22.94 0.95
N THR A 61 9.88 -23.87 1.52
CA THR A 61 10.32 -23.89 2.92
C THR A 61 11.28 -22.73 3.17
N GLY A 62 11.05 -21.98 4.26
CA GLY A 62 11.94 -20.94 4.79
C GLY A 62 11.75 -19.58 4.12
N GLU A 63 11.60 -18.44 4.78
CA GLU A 63 11.78 -18.04 6.17
C GLU A 63 10.82 -16.87 6.43
N SER A 64 10.24 -16.82 7.63
CA SER A 64 9.52 -15.65 8.13
C SER A 64 10.48 -14.47 8.26
N ARG A 65 10.60 -13.66 7.20
CA ARG A 65 11.31 -12.37 7.29
C ARG A 65 10.44 -11.38 8.07
N ALA A 66 10.61 -11.40 9.39
CA ALA A 66 10.36 -10.22 10.20
C ALA A 66 11.25 -9.09 9.68
N HIS A 67 10.65 -7.97 9.27
CA HIS A 67 11.39 -6.78 8.87
C HIS A 67 11.88 -6.06 10.14
N PRO A 68 13.14 -5.60 10.20
CA PRO A 68 13.69 -5.00 11.40
C PRO A 68 13.00 -3.68 11.70
N ALA A 69 12.49 -3.54 12.93
CA ALA A 69 12.02 -2.29 13.49
C ALA A 69 13.19 -1.30 13.62
N GLY A 70 13.12 -0.17 12.92
CA GLY A 70 14.11 0.89 13.02
C GLY A 70 14.13 1.79 11.78
N ALA A 71 13.45 2.93 11.86
CA ALA A 71 13.44 3.95 10.83
C ALA A 71 14.83 4.59 10.67
N GLN A 72 15.62 4.10 9.72
CA GLN A 72 16.64 4.88 9.03
C GLN A 72 16.55 4.54 7.54
N ALA A 73 16.39 5.56 6.69
CA ALA A 73 16.32 5.40 5.24
C ALA A 73 17.70 5.01 4.68
N VAL A 74 18.09 3.76 4.89
CA VAL A 74 19.19 3.11 4.16
C VAL A 74 18.68 2.89 2.74
N ARG A 75 19.36 3.45 1.74
CA ARG A 75 19.14 3.03 0.34
C ARG A 75 19.45 1.53 0.30
N PRO A 76 18.47 0.64 0.09
CA PRO A 76 18.80 -0.76 -0.01
C PRO A 76 19.64 -0.90 -1.28
N GLU A 77 20.85 -1.44 -1.13
CA GLU A 77 21.47 -2.21 -2.20
C GLU A 77 20.37 -3.20 -2.63
N LEU A 78 19.71 -2.93 -3.78
CA LEU A 78 18.50 -3.66 -4.19
C LEU A 78 18.84 -5.15 -4.24
N GLY A 79 18.42 -5.89 -3.21
CA GLY A 79 18.67 -7.31 -3.10
C GLY A 79 18.12 -8.06 -4.31
N GLU A 80 18.54 -9.31 -4.49
CA GLU A 80 18.23 -10.17 -5.67
C GLU A 80 16.75 -10.58 -5.82
N GLY A 81 15.80 -9.76 -5.37
CA GLY A 81 14.36 -9.98 -5.47
C GLY A 81 13.64 -8.91 -6.30
N PRO A 82 12.37 -9.14 -6.63
CA PRO A 82 11.53 -8.13 -7.28
C PRO A 82 11.44 -6.86 -6.40
N PRO A 83 11.38 -5.67 -7.01
CA PRO A 83 11.25 -4.43 -6.26
C PRO A 83 9.92 -4.40 -5.48
N LEU A 84 9.96 -3.86 -4.26
CA LEU A 84 8.77 -3.65 -3.44
C LEU A 84 7.98 -2.44 -3.96
N LEU A 85 6.71 -2.66 -4.29
CA LEU A 85 5.76 -1.58 -4.58
C LEU A 85 5.13 -1.09 -3.27
N VAL A 86 5.36 0.17 -2.93
CA VAL A 86 4.74 0.83 -1.78
C VAL A 86 3.76 1.89 -2.28
N LEU A 87 2.49 1.81 -1.88
CA LEU A 87 1.48 2.80 -2.24
C LEU A 87 0.99 3.56 -1.00
N PHE A 88 1.15 4.88 -1.03
CA PHE A 88 0.57 5.78 -0.03
C PHE A 88 -0.80 6.26 -0.50
N HIS A 89 -1.82 6.07 0.32
CA HIS A 89 -3.20 6.44 0.00
C HIS A 89 -3.45 7.95 0.21
N GLY A 90 -4.51 8.51 -0.38
CA GLY A 90 -4.89 9.92 -0.17
C GLY A 90 -5.67 10.16 1.13
N LEU A 91 -6.18 11.38 1.32
CA LEU A 91 -7.15 11.69 2.38
C LEU A 91 -8.34 10.71 2.32
N GLU A 92 -8.78 10.22 3.47
CA GLU A 92 -9.87 9.23 3.61
C GLU A 92 -9.63 7.89 2.88
N GLY A 93 -8.39 7.66 2.44
CA GLY A 93 -7.98 6.43 1.76
C GLY A 93 -7.67 5.28 2.71
N SER A 94 -7.49 4.10 2.11
CA SER A 94 -7.08 2.85 2.77
C SER A 94 -6.67 1.81 1.73
N SER A 95 -6.14 0.67 2.16
CA SER A 95 -5.92 -0.53 1.32
C SER A 95 -7.18 -1.01 0.58
N ARG A 96 -8.37 -0.66 1.06
CA ARG A 96 -9.68 -0.99 0.45
C ARG A 96 -10.14 0.04 -0.60
N SER A 97 -9.34 1.07 -0.87
CA SER A 97 -9.66 2.06 -1.90
C SER A 97 -9.54 1.45 -3.30
N HIS A 98 -10.39 1.85 -4.24
CA HIS A 98 -10.44 1.26 -5.59
C HIS A 98 -9.09 1.30 -6.31
N TYR A 99 -8.33 2.39 -6.18
CA TYR A 99 -6.99 2.52 -6.74
C TYR A 99 -5.99 1.58 -6.05
N ALA A 100 -6.08 1.41 -4.73
CA ALA A 100 -5.20 0.53 -3.98
C ALA A 100 -5.42 -0.94 -4.34
N GLU A 101 -6.69 -1.34 -4.53
CA GLU A 101 -7.06 -2.67 -5.04
C GLU A 101 -6.61 -2.86 -6.50
N ALA A 102 -6.68 -1.81 -7.34
CA ALA A 102 -6.21 -1.87 -8.72
C ALA A 102 -4.69 -2.11 -8.81
N PHE A 103 -3.92 -1.37 -8.00
CA PHE A 103 -2.48 -1.58 -7.88
C PHE A 103 -2.13 -2.93 -7.26
N ALA A 104 -2.95 -3.45 -6.35
CA ALA A 104 -2.76 -4.80 -5.84
C ALA A 104 -2.95 -5.86 -6.95
N GLY A 105 -3.96 -5.71 -7.80
CA GLY A 105 -4.14 -6.57 -8.98
C GLY A 105 -2.92 -6.55 -9.90
N PHE A 106 -2.46 -5.35 -10.26
CA PHE A 106 -1.23 -5.16 -11.03
C PHE A 106 -0.02 -5.83 -10.36
N ALA A 107 0.16 -5.63 -9.06
CA ALA A 107 1.28 -6.23 -8.33
C ALA A 107 1.23 -7.76 -8.35
N ARG A 108 0.05 -8.37 -8.21
CA ARG A 108 -0.12 -9.84 -8.33
C ARG A 108 0.26 -10.33 -9.71
N ASP A 109 -0.24 -9.69 -10.75
CA ASP A 109 -0.02 -10.11 -12.15
C ASP A 109 1.46 -9.99 -12.55
N HIS A 110 2.20 -9.08 -11.92
CA HIS A 110 3.62 -8.85 -12.17
C HIS A 110 4.56 -9.47 -11.13
N GLY A 111 4.02 -10.22 -10.16
CA GLY A 111 4.83 -10.86 -9.10
C GLY A 111 5.59 -9.87 -8.21
N LEU A 112 5.08 -8.64 -8.08
CA LEU A 112 5.66 -7.60 -7.23
C LEU A 112 5.13 -7.73 -5.80
N PRO A 113 6.01 -7.76 -4.78
CA PRO A 113 5.60 -7.51 -3.41
C PRO A 113 4.90 -6.15 -3.32
N TYR A 114 3.80 -6.06 -2.59
CA TYR A 114 2.99 -4.85 -2.49
C TYR A 114 2.57 -4.58 -1.05
N VAL A 115 2.67 -3.32 -0.63
CA VAL A 115 2.26 -2.88 0.71
C VAL A 115 1.61 -1.50 0.66
N VAL A 116 0.55 -1.34 1.47
CA VAL A 116 -0.14 -0.07 1.69
C VAL A 116 0.02 0.34 3.16
N PRO A 117 0.91 1.28 3.48
CA PRO A 117 0.98 1.88 4.80
C PRO A 117 -0.28 2.73 5.05
N HIS A 118 -0.83 2.64 6.26
CA HIS A 118 -1.91 3.50 6.72
C HIS A 118 -1.35 4.71 7.44
N PHE A 119 -1.73 5.90 6.98
CA PHE A 119 -1.50 7.11 7.76
C PHE A 119 -2.22 7.03 9.11
N ARG A 120 -1.71 7.74 10.11
CA ARG A 120 -2.31 7.79 11.44
C ARG A 120 -3.78 8.21 11.35
N GLY A 121 -4.65 7.48 12.05
CA GLY A 121 -6.10 7.62 12.03
C GLY A 121 -6.81 6.95 10.85
N CYS A 122 -6.07 6.44 9.86
CA CYS A 122 -6.65 5.83 8.65
C CYS A 122 -6.64 4.30 8.66
N SER A 123 -6.15 3.65 9.72
CA SER A 123 -6.12 2.18 9.81
C SER A 123 -7.40 1.56 10.38
N GLY A 124 -8.30 2.38 10.92
CA GLY A 124 -9.52 1.94 11.62
C GLY A 124 -9.32 1.73 13.13
N GLU A 125 -8.09 1.83 13.62
CA GLU A 125 -7.78 1.88 15.04
C GLU A 125 -7.29 3.27 15.44
N LEU A 126 -7.70 3.72 16.62
CA LEU A 126 -7.25 5.00 17.16
C LEU A 126 -5.78 4.90 17.56
N ASN A 127 -4.98 5.82 17.03
CA ASN A 127 -3.60 6.03 17.44
C ASN A 127 -3.51 6.35 18.94
N ARG A 128 -2.44 5.88 19.59
CA ARG A 128 -2.34 5.88 21.06
C ARG A 128 -2.40 7.30 21.64
N GLY A 129 -1.92 8.28 20.88
CA GLY A 129 -1.83 9.68 21.28
C GLY A 129 -0.99 9.89 22.55
N ASN A 130 -0.65 11.13 22.87
CA ASN A 130 -0.04 11.45 24.18
C ASN A 130 -1.06 11.35 25.34
N GLY A 131 -2.28 10.86 25.08
CA GLY A 131 -3.43 10.86 26.00
C GLY A 131 -3.68 9.56 26.77
N ALA A 132 -2.93 8.48 26.51
CA ALA A 132 -3.02 7.22 27.26
C ALA A 132 -2.38 7.30 28.68
N ARG A 133 -2.22 8.51 29.23
CA ARG A 133 -1.97 8.76 30.66
C ARG A 133 -3.18 9.50 31.25
N ARG A 134 -4.21 8.75 31.61
CA ARG A 134 -5.14 9.13 32.69
C ARG A 134 -5.44 7.90 33.50
#